data_AF-A0A9X9MKD8-F1
#
_entry.id   AF-A0A9X9MKD8-F1
#
_cell.length_a   1.000
_cell.length_b   1.000
_cell.length_c   1.000
_cell.angle_alpha   90.00
_cell.angle_beta   90.00
_cell.angle_gamma   90.00
#
_symmetry.space_group_name_H-M   'P 1'
#
loop_
_entity.id
_entity.type
_entity.pdbx_description
1 polymer ?
#
loop_
_entity_poly.entity_id
_entity_poly.type
_entity_poly.pdbx_seq_one_letter_code
_entity_poly.pdbx_strand_id
1 'polypeptide(L)'
;MAASEIVTDPSLRSALETSRQTQDQALLLLDLVSSHEPTFPLSNDFQLQVSRQQKFLLTDLALLRGLHRDAHKGARETKAQTAEARQQVDKLHLQLQNLYYEQRHLEGEIISCESYE
;
A
#
# COMPACT_ATOMS: atom_id res chain seq x y z
N MET A 1 -17.42 13.04 -6.25
CA MET A 1 -16.82 12.61 -4.98
C MET A 1 -15.31 12.77 -5.14
N ALA A 2 -14.69 13.60 -4.31
CA ALA A 2 -13.24 13.78 -4.37
C ALA A 2 -12.55 12.53 -3.80
N ALA A 3 -11.40 12.14 -4.33
CA ALA A 3 -10.64 10.97 -3.84
C ALA A 3 -10.36 11.04 -2.32
N SER A 4 -10.31 12.25 -1.75
CA SER A 4 -10.17 12.52 -0.31
C SER A 4 -11.34 12.05 0.55
N GLU A 5 -12.55 11.92 0.00
CA GLU A 5 -13.74 11.45 0.73
C GLU A 5 -13.80 9.92 0.80
N ILE A 6 -13.20 9.22 -0.18
CA ILE A 6 -13.26 7.77 -0.31
C ILE A 6 -12.15 7.08 0.49
N VAL A 7 -10.98 7.70 0.56
CA VAL A 7 -9.83 7.13 1.27
C VAL A 7 -9.98 7.40 2.77
N THR A 8 -10.11 6.36 3.57
CA THR A 8 -10.22 6.44 5.04
C THR A 8 -8.88 6.26 5.75
N ASP A 9 -7.94 5.56 5.12
CA ASP A 9 -6.64 5.27 5.70
C ASP A 9 -5.79 6.55 5.88
N PRO A 10 -5.29 6.84 7.11
CA PRO A 10 -4.52 8.04 7.38
C PRO A 10 -3.21 8.14 6.59
N SER A 11 -2.53 7.01 6.33
CA SER A 11 -1.26 7.01 5.59
C SER A 11 -1.48 7.31 4.11
N LEU A 12 -2.54 6.75 3.52
CA LEU A 12 -2.94 7.03 2.15
C LEU A 12 -3.44 8.46 1.98
N ARG A 13 -4.14 9.02 2.97
CA ARG A 13 -4.50 10.46 2.98
C ARG A 13 -3.27 11.36 2.95
N SER A 14 -2.30 11.09 3.81
CA SER A 14 -1.03 11.83 3.86
C SER A 14 -0.27 11.73 2.52
N ALA A 15 -0.26 10.56 1.88
CA ALA A 15 0.34 10.38 0.56
C ALA A 15 -0.38 11.18 -0.53
N LEU A 16 -1.71 11.21 -0.52
CA LEU A 16 -2.51 12.01 -1.45
C LEU A 16 -2.29 13.52 -1.27
N GLU A 17 -2.27 13.98 -0.03
CA GLU A 17 -1.99 15.39 0.30
C GLU A 17 -0.58 15.79 -0.14
N THR A 18 0.43 15.00 0.22
CA THR A 18 1.83 15.22 -0.19
C THR A 18 1.96 15.23 -1.71
N SER A 19 1.28 14.30 -2.40
CA SER A 19 1.29 14.25 -3.87
C SER A 19 0.68 15.50 -4.49
N ARG A 20 -0.44 16.00 -3.95
CA ARG A 20 -1.08 17.22 -4.41
C ARG A 20 -0.18 18.43 -4.19
N GLN A 21 0.38 18.56 -2.98
CA GLN A 21 1.32 19.64 -2.66
C GLN A 21 2.55 19.62 -3.59
N THR A 22 3.11 18.44 -3.85
CA THR A 22 4.26 18.27 -4.77
C THR A 22 3.89 18.74 -6.18
N GLN A 23 2.68 18.39 -6.65
CA GLN A 23 2.19 18.81 -7.96
C GLN A 23 2.01 20.33 -8.04
N ASP A 24 1.36 20.92 -7.04
CA ASP A 24 1.13 22.36 -6.97
C ASP A 24 2.47 23.12 -6.95
N GLN A 25 3.46 22.63 -6.20
CA GLN A 25 4.79 23.22 -6.16
C GLN A 25 5.57 23.07 -7.48
N ALA A 26 5.42 21.95 -8.18
CA ALA A 26 6.02 21.77 -9.50
C ALA A 26 5.41 22.74 -10.53
N LEU A 27 4.09 22.94 -10.49
CA LEU A 27 3.40 23.91 -11.35
C LEU A 27 3.83 25.34 -11.04
N LEU A 28 3.96 25.71 -9.76
CA LEU A 28 4.46 27.03 -9.35
C LEU A 28 5.89 27.29 -9.85
N LEU A 29 6.77 26.28 -9.78
CA LEU A 29 8.13 26.39 -10.30
C LEU A 29 8.13 26.56 -11.84
N LEU A 30 7.27 25.81 -12.54
CA LEU A 30 7.14 25.91 -13.99
C LEU A 30 6.63 27.30 -14.41
N ASP A 31 5.64 27.83 -13.71
CA ASP A 31 5.08 29.17 -13.96
C ASP A 31 6.11 30.27 -13.70
N LEU A 32 6.88 30.16 -12.61
CA LEU A 32 7.99 31.06 -12.28
C LEU A 32 9.06 31.09 -13.40
N VAL A 33 9.42 29.93 -13.93
CA VAL A 33 10.42 29.82 -15.01
C VAL A 33 9.86 30.32 -16.34
N SER A 34 8.59 30.06 -16.62
CA SER A 34 7.92 30.46 -17.87
C SER A 34 7.64 31.95 -17.95
N SER A 35 7.40 32.59 -16.81
CA SER A 35 7.14 34.04 -16.71
C SER A 35 8.40 34.90 -16.81
N HIS A 36 9.60 34.30 -16.76
CA HIS A 36 10.84 35.05 -16.87
C HIS A 36 11.14 35.37 -18.34
N GLU A 37 11.17 36.67 -18.68
CA GLU A 37 11.75 37.10 -19.97
C GLU A 37 13.20 36.62 -20.09
N PRO A 38 13.65 36.13 -21.26
CA PRO A 38 15.02 35.67 -21.48
C PRO A 38 16.00 36.86 -21.50
N THR A 39 16.25 37.43 -20.33
CA THR A 39 17.27 38.47 -20.13
C THR A 39 18.59 37.79 -19.78
N PHE A 40 19.59 37.96 -20.64
CA PHE A 40 20.95 37.52 -20.35
C PHE A 40 21.79 38.73 -19.88
N PRO A 41 22.48 38.64 -18.73
CA PRO A 41 22.54 37.52 -17.79
C PRO A 41 21.30 37.42 -16.87
N LEU A 42 20.95 36.19 -16.46
CA LEU A 42 19.95 35.91 -15.44
C LEU A 42 20.30 36.62 -14.14
N SER A 43 19.33 37.31 -13.54
CA SER A 43 19.51 37.94 -12.23
C SER A 43 19.84 36.91 -11.16
N ASN A 44 20.84 37.19 -10.30
CA ASN A 44 21.21 36.33 -9.18
C ASN A 44 20.02 36.05 -8.24
N ASP A 45 19.13 37.02 -8.06
CA ASP A 45 17.93 36.85 -7.24
C ASP A 45 16.96 35.83 -7.83
N PHE A 46 16.81 35.82 -9.16
CA PHE A 46 15.97 34.85 -9.85
C PHE A 46 16.55 33.43 -9.72
N GLN A 47 17.86 33.28 -9.91
CA GLN A 47 18.54 31.98 -9.72
C GLN A 47 18.37 31.45 -8.30
N LEU A 48 18.45 32.33 -7.29
CA LEU A 48 18.26 31.97 -5.90
C LEU A 48 16.82 31.53 -5.60
N GLN A 49 15.82 32.22 -6.17
CA GLN A 49 14.41 31.84 -6.01
C GLN A 49 14.12 30.47 -6.64
N VAL A 50 14.60 30.22 -7.86
CA VAL A 50 14.47 28.93 -8.54
C VAL A 50 15.13 27.81 -7.74
N SER A 51 16.36 28.04 -7.23
CA SER A 51 17.07 27.05 -6.41
C SER A 51 16.32 26.70 -5.11
N ARG A 52 15.72 27.70 -4.45
CA ARG A 52 14.89 27.47 -3.25
C ARG A 52 13.67 26.61 -3.57
N GLN A 53 12.94 26.94 -4.63
CA GLN A 53 11.75 26.18 -5.02
C GLN A 53 12.09 24.75 -5.47
N GLN A 54 13.21 24.57 -6.18
CA GLN A 54 13.73 23.23 -6.50
C GLN A 54 14.05 22.42 -5.24
N LYS A 55 14.64 23.04 -4.21
CA LYS A 55 14.95 22.35 -2.96
C LYS A 55 13.68 21.82 -2.28
N PHE A 56 12.63 22.64 -2.19
CA PHE A 56 11.36 22.21 -1.62
C PHE A 56 10.73 21.07 -2.43
N LEU A 57 10.69 21.19 -3.76
CA LEU A 57 10.17 20.14 -4.64
C LEU A 57 10.92 18.81 -4.45
N LEU A 58 12.25 18.86 -4.33
CA LEU A 58 13.06 17.66 -4.10
C LEU A 58 12.77 17.02 -2.72
N THR A 59 12.53 17.83 -1.69
CA THR A 59 12.12 17.35 -0.37
C THR A 59 10.77 16.65 -0.42
N ASP A 60 9.77 17.26 -1.05
CA ASP A 60 8.42 16.70 -1.17
C ASP A 60 8.43 15.40 -2.00
N LEU A 61 9.21 15.35 -3.08
CA LEU A 61 9.43 14.12 -3.86
C LEU A 61 10.12 13.01 -3.06
N ALA A 62 11.05 13.35 -2.16
CA ALA A 62 11.68 12.37 -1.28
C ALA A 62 10.68 11.79 -0.28
N LEU A 63 9.83 12.65 0.31
CA LEU A 63 8.77 12.23 1.22
C LEU A 63 7.77 11.30 0.51
N LEU A 64 7.31 11.68 -0.68
CA LEU A 64 6.36 10.88 -1.47
C LEU A 64 6.93 9.49 -1.81
N ARG A 65 8.23 9.41 -2.15
CA ARG A 65 8.91 8.13 -2.36
C ARG A 65 8.99 7.29 -1.09
N GLY A 66 9.17 7.91 0.07
CA GLY A 66 9.12 7.24 1.38
C GLY A 66 7.75 6.61 1.62
N LEU A 67 6.69 7.42 1.53
CA LEU A 67 5.31 6.96 1.71
C LEU A 67 4.94 5.82 0.74
N HIS A 68 5.39 5.90 -0.51
CA HIS A 68 5.17 4.82 -1.48
C HIS A 68 5.85 3.50 -1.05
N ARG A 69 7.09 3.56 -0.56
CA ARG A 69 7.81 2.36 -0.09
C ARG A 69 7.12 1.73 1.12
N ASP A 70 6.66 2.55 2.05
CA ASP A 70 5.97 2.09 3.25
C ASP A 70 4.62 1.44 2.90
N ALA A 71 3.83 2.08 2.03
CA ALA A 71 2.58 1.51 1.53
C ALA A 71 2.80 0.17 0.80
N HIS A 72 3.82 0.09 -0.06
CA HIS A 72 4.16 -1.14 -0.77
C HIS A 72 4.60 -2.26 0.19
N LYS A 73 5.39 -1.92 1.22
CA LYS A 73 5.79 -2.87 2.26
C LYS A 73 4.57 -3.38 3.03
N GLY A 74 3.69 -2.48 3.48
CA GLY A 74 2.45 -2.84 4.19
C GLY A 74 1.57 -3.77 3.37
N ALA A 75 1.35 -3.47 2.08
CA ALA A 75 0.57 -4.33 1.20
C ALA A 75 1.16 -5.75 1.05
N ARG A 76 2.50 -5.87 0.96
CA ARG A 76 3.17 -7.18 0.92
C ARG A 76 3.03 -7.94 2.23
N GLU A 77 3.12 -7.25 3.35
CA GLU A 77 2.96 -7.84 4.69
C GLU A 77 1.54 -8.37 4.89
N THR A 78 0.51 -7.58 4.58
CA THR A 78 -0.89 -8.03 4.63
C THR A 78 -1.13 -9.23 3.72
N LYS A 79 -0.56 -9.23 2.50
CA LYS A 79 -0.65 -10.39 1.59
C LYS A 79 -0.01 -11.64 2.19
N ALA A 80 1.13 -11.52 2.85
CA ALA A 80 1.81 -12.64 3.49
C ALA A 80 0.99 -13.18 4.67
N GLN A 81 0.53 -12.30 5.56
CA GLN A 81 -0.28 -12.68 6.73
C GLN A 81 -1.58 -13.37 6.33
N THR A 82 -2.29 -12.84 5.32
CA THR A 82 -3.53 -13.44 4.82
C THR A 82 -3.29 -14.79 4.14
N ALA A 83 -2.17 -14.96 3.43
CA ALA A 83 -1.79 -16.24 2.84
C ALA A 83 -1.45 -17.29 3.91
N GLU A 84 -0.71 -16.91 4.96
CA GLU A 84 -0.40 -17.80 6.09
C GLU A 84 -1.67 -18.23 6.84
N ALA A 85 -2.55 -17.28 7.15
CA ALA A 85 -3.83 -17.58 7.79
C ALA A 85 -4.67 -18.54 6.94
N ARG A 86 -4.70 -18.34 5.62
CA ARG A 86 -5.38 -19.26 4.69
C ARG A 86 -4.76 -20.66 4.72
N GLN A 87 -3.45 -20.77 4.65
CA GLN A 87 -2.76 -22.07 4.72
C GLN A 87 -3.06 -22.80 6.03
N GLN A 88 -3.14 -22.06 7.15
CA GLN A 88 -3.51 -22.65 8.44
C GLN A 88 -4.95 -23.16 8.45
N VAL A 89 -5.89 -22.41 7.86
CA VAL A 89 -7.28 -22.86 7.68
C VAL A 89 -7.33 -24.12 6.83
N ASP A 90 -6.63 -24.15 5.70
CA ASP A 90 -6.60 -25.30 4.79
C ASP A 90 -6.05 -26.55 5.51
N LYS A 91 -4.98 -26.39 6.31
CA LYS A 91 -4.41 -27.46 7.13
C LYS A 91 -5.41 -28.00 8.15
N LEU A 92 -6.06 -27.11 8.91
CA LEU A 92 -7.05 -27.51 9.91
C LEU A 92 -8.25 -28.20 9.26
N HIS A 93 -8.68 -27.73 8.09
CA HIS A 93 -9.77 -28.33 7.35
C HIS A 93 -9.44 -29.76 6.91
N LEU A 94 -8.21 -30.01 6.43
CA LEU A 94 -7.75 -31.36 6.09
C LEU A 94 -7.71 -32.28 7.31
N GLN A 95 -7.19 -31.78 8.44
CA GLN A 95 -7.17 -32.57 9.69
C GLN A 95 -8.58 -32.93 10.15
N LEU A 96 -9.53 -32.00 10.07
CA LEU A 96 -10.92 -32.25 10.40
C LEU A 96 -11.55 -33.31 9.48
N GLN A 97 -11.28 -33.26 8.17
CA GLN A 97 -11.76 -34.27 7.23
C GLN A 97 -11.23 -35.67 7.56
N ASN A 98 -9.95 -35.78 7.93
CA ASN A 98 -9.36 -37.06 8.35
C ASN A 98 -10.07 -37.63 9.59
N LEU A 99 -10.35 -36.78 10.59
CA LEU A 99 -11.08 -37.21 11.79
C LEU A 99 -12.50 -37.67 11.47
N TYR A 100 -13.21 -36.98 10.58
CA TYR A 100 -14.53 -37.43 10.13
C TYR A 100 -14.48 -38.77 9.40
N TYR A 101 -13.44 -38.99 8.59
CA TYR A 101 -13.25 -40.26 7.93
C TYR A 101 -13.01 -41.39 8.94
N GLU A 102 -12.10 -41.19 9.90
CA GLU A 102 -11.82 -42.16 10.96
C GLU A 102 -13.06 -42.46 11.81
N GLN A 103 -13.83 -41.44 12.20
CA GLN A 103 -15.07 -41.62 12.93
C GLN A 103 -16.04 -42.52 12.17
N ARG A 104 -16.31 -42.23 10.90
CA ARG A 104 -17.25 -43.01 10.08
C ARG A 104 -16.75 -44.44 9.85
N HIS A 105 -15.45 -44.61 9.73
CA HIS A 105 -14.84 -45.93 9.60
C HIS A 105 -15.08 -46.77 10.86
N LEU A 106 -14.78 -46.21 12.03
CA LEU A 106 -15.00 -46.88 13.32
C LEU A 106 -16.48 -47.19 13.58
N GLU A 107 -17.39 -46.25 13.25
CA GLU A 107 -18.84 -46.49 13.33
C GLU A 107 -19.26 -47.68 12.45
N GLY A 108 -18.72 -47.78 11.23
CA GLY A 108 -18.99 -48.91 10.33
C GLY A 108 -18.45 -50.24 10.86
N GLU A 109 -17.27 -50.25 11.47
CA GLU A 109 -16.70 -51.44 12.11
C GLU A 109 -17.54 -51.90 13.31
N ILE A 110 -17.98 -50.96 14.16
CA ILE A 110 -18.84 -51.25 15.32
C ILE A 110 -20.16 -51.89 14.85
N ILE A 111 -20.85 -51.28 13.87
CA ILE A 111 -22.11 -51.83 13.33
C ILE A 111 -21.89 -53.24 12.77
N SER A 112 -20.76 -53.46 12.07
CA SER A 112 -20.42 -54.77 11.54
C SER A 112 -20.27 -55.79 12.66
N CYS A 113 -19.54 -55.46 13.73
CA CYS A 113 -19.37 -56.32 14.90
C CYS A 113 -20.70 -56.59 15.64
N GLU A 114 -21.58 -55.59 15.78
CA GLU A 114 -22.89 -55.72 16.44
C GLU A 114 -23.88 -56.59 15.63
N SER A 115 -23.70 -56.70 14.32
CA SER A 115 -24.55 -57.50 13.44
C SER A 115 -24.22 -59.00 13.39
N TYR A 116 -23.16 -59.45 14.07
CA TYR A 116 -22.69 -60.84 14.07
C TYR A 116 -23.31 -61.74 15.18
N GLU A 117 -24.34 -61.27 15.89
CA GLU A 117 -25.26 -62.10 16.71
C GLU A 117 -26.55 -62.44 15.96
#